data_AF-A0A0P7WH33-F1
#
_entry.id   AF-A0A0P7WH33-F1
#
_cell.length_a   1.000
_cell.length_b   1.000
_cell.length_c   1.000
_cell.angle_alpha   90.00
_cell.angle_beta   90.00
_cell.angle_gamma   90.00
#
_symmetry.space_group_name_H-M   'P 1'
#
loop_
_entity.id
_entity.type
_entity.pdbx_description
1 polymer ?
#
loop_
_entity_poly.entity_id
_entity_poly.type
_entity_poly.pdbx_seq_one_letter_code
_entity_poly.pdbx_strand_id
1 'polypeptide(L)'
;DHQSKQCLETEAIGLSEELTDTENNEEEDLGVMEEQRSVILHLLSQLKLGMDLTRVVLPTFILEKRSLLEMYANFMAHPDMFLAITAATSAEDRMVRFVEYYLTAFHEGRRGAVARKPYNPLLGETFHCSWEVPRERSGPTGCYRVRFVAEQVSHHPPVSGFYCECRERGMCVNAHVWTKSKFMGMSIGVSMVGEGMLCLMEHGEEYVFTLPNAYARSILTVPWVELAGKVSISCAKSSYSASITFQSKPFYGGKVHRVTAEVKHGPSGAVVCKAQGEWNGTLEFTYSSGETRVIDTTTLPVTRKKIRPLEKQGSFES
;
A
#
# COMPACT_ATOMS: atom_id res chain seq x y z
N ASP A 1 15.93 -39.71 -6.54
CA ASP A 1 14.81 -39.58 -7.49
C ASP A 1 13.41 -39.99 -7.02
N HIS A 2 13.12 -39.92 -5.72
CA HIS A 2 11.72 -39.90 -5.23
C HIS A 2 11.46 -38.86 -4.13
N GLN A 3 12.41 -37.98 -3.83
CA GLN A 3 12.28 -36.90 -2.84
C GLN A 3 12.28 -35.48 -3.44
N SER A 4 12.45 -35.36 -4.76
CA SER A 4 12.54 -34.07 -5.48
C SER A 4 11.27 -33.72 -6.26
N LYS A 5 10.14 -34.40 -6.00
CA LYS A 5 8.83 -34.17 -6.65
C LYS A 5 7.72 -33.68 -5.70
N GLN A 6 8.06 -33.31 -4.46
CA GLN A 6 7.07 -32.94 -3.44
C GLN A 6 7.04 -31.44 -3.10
N CYS A 7 7.71 -30.60 -3.90
CA CYS A 7 7.57 -29.14 -3.82
C CYS A 7 6.88 -28.63 -5.08
N LEU A 8 5.84 -27.81 -4.87
CA LEU A 8 5.01 -27.11 -5.88
C LEU A 8 3.78 -27.88 -6.38
N GLU A 9 2.98 -28.47 -5.49
CA GLU A 9 1.54 -28.39 -5.68
C GLU A 9 1.08 -27.08 -5.02
N THR A 10 1.07 -26.00 -5.80
CA THR A 10 0.30 -24.81 -5.42
C THR A 10 -1.16 -25.26 -5.44
N GLU A 11 -1.73 -25.59 -4.27
CA GLU A 11 -3.16 -25.84 -4.16
C GLU A 11 -3.88 -24.67 -4.84
N ALA A 12 -4.58 -24.95 -5.93
CA ALA A 12 -5.33 -23.93 -6.65
C ALA A 12 -6.45 -23.46 -5.72
N ILE A 13 -6.25 -22.31 -5.07
CA ILE A 13 -7.20 -21.75 -4.10
C ILE A 13 -8.60 -21.66 -4.74
N GLY A 14 -9.53 -22.42 -4.19
CA GLY A 14 -10.90 -22.54 -4.67
C GLY A 14 -11.69 -21.25 -4.43
N LEU A 15 -12.18 -20.64 -5.50
CA LEU A 15 -12.81 -19.31 -5.47
C LEU A 15 -14.14 -19.24 -4.70
N SER A 16 -14.79 -20.38 -4.47
CA SER A 16 -16.03 -20.48 -3.69
C SER A 16 -15.79 -20.52 -2.18
N GLU A 17 -14.52 -20.52 -1.76
CA GLU A 17 -14.14 -20.76 -0.38
C GLU A 17 -13.78 -19.48 0.38
N GLU A 18 -13.68 -18.34 -0.31
CA GLU A 18 -13.36 -17.06 0.33
C GLU A 18 -14.61 -16.38 0.90
N LEU A 19 -14.47 -15.82 2.10
CA LEU A 19 -15.49 -15.04 2.79
C LEU A 19 -15.03 -13.58 2.89
N THR A 20 -15.99 -12.65 2.90
CA THR A 20 -15.68 -11.24 3.15
C THR A 20 -15.03 -11.10 4.51
N ASP A 21 -13.89 -10.41 4.55
CA ASP A 21 -13.19 -10.11 5.79
C ASP A 21 -14.04 -9.18 6.67
N THR A 22 -14.51 -9.73 7.77
CA THR A 22 -15.34 -9.02 8.77
C THR A 22 -14.52 -8.50 9.93
N GLU A 23 -13.21 -8.77 10.01
CA GLU A 23 -12.40 -8.25 11.10
C GLU A 23 -12.34 -6.72 11.02
N ASN A 24 -12.88 -6.07 12.05
CA ASN A 24 -12.70 -4.64 12.21
C ASN A 24 -11.29 -4.43 12.76
N ASN A 25 -10.42 -3.87 11.93
CA ASN A 25 -9.05 -3.45 12.28
C ASN A 25 -9.03 -2.25 13.25
N GLU A 26 -10.12 -2.01 13.98
CA GLU A 26 -10.19 -0.98 15.01
C GLU A 26 -9.51 -1.54 16.27
N GLU A 27 -8.27 -1.12 16.50
CA GLU A 27 -7.56 -1.42 17.73
C GLU A 27 -7.99 -0.41 18.81
N GLU A 28 -8.50 -0.91 19.94
CA GLU A 28 -8.76 -0.07 21.14
C GLU A 28 -7.44 0.59 21.56
N ASP A 29 -7.41 1.92 21.66
CA ASP A 29 -6.17 2.63 21.99
C ASP A 29 -6.28 3.67 23.10
N LEU A 30 -5.18 3.71 23.88
CA LEU A 30 -4.57 4.82 24.65
C LEU A 30 -4.16 4.47 26.09
N GLY A 31 -4.84 3.55 26.79
CA GLY A 31 -4.50 3.20 28.19
C GLY A 31 -3.15 2.47 28.34
N VAL A 32 -2.80 1.62 27.37
CA VAL A 32 -1.61 0.77 27.44
C VAL A 32 -0.30 1.55 27.30
N MET A 33 -0.29 2.68 26.58
CA MET A 33 0.95 3.40 26.30
C MET A 33 1.52 4.16 27.52
N GLU A 34 0.67 4.72 28.39
CA GLU A 34 1.14 5.38 29.61
C GLU A 34 1.71 4.35 30.61
N GLU A 35 1.05 3.20 30.75
CA GLU A 35 1.48 2.11 31.63
C GLU A 35 2.83 1.51 31.18
N GLN A 36 3.07 1.44 29.87
CA GLN A 36 4.28 0.84 29.29
C GLN A 36 5.41 1.84 29.01
N ARG A 37 5.26 3.10 29.43
CA ARG A 37 6.23 4.17 29.15
C ARG A 37 7.65 3.86 29.62
N SER A 38 7.80 3.20 30.77
CA SER A 38 9.10 2.80 31.32
C SER A 38 9.83 1.79 30.41
N VAL A 39 9.10 0.85 29.81
CA VAL A 39 9.62 -0.15 28.87
C VAL A 39 10.08 0.53 27.57
N ILE A 40 9.29 1.47 27.06
CA ILE A 40 9.65 2.27 25.87
C ILE A 40 10.93 3.06 26.14
N LEU A 41 11.00 3.78 27.27
CA LEU A 41 12.18 4.56 27.63
C LEU A 41 13.43 3.69 27.80
N HIS A 42 13.30 2.51 28.41
CA HIS A 42 14.39 1.56 28.55
C HIS A 42 14.91 1.09 27.17
N LEU A 43 14.01 0.69 26.27
CA LEU A 43 14.38 0.31 24.90
C LEU A 43 15.08 1.43 24.15
N LEU A 44 14.53 2.64 24.17
CA LEU A 44 15.09 3.79 23.46
C LEU A 44 16.44 4.22 24.04
N SER A 45 16.70 4.01 25.34
CA SER A 45 18.00 4.28 25.96
C SER A 45 19.13 3.43 25.39
N GLN A 46 18.81 2.28 24.79
CA GLN A 46 19.78 1.39 24.14
C GLN A 46 20.08 1.80 22.69
N LEU A 47 19.29 2.70 22.11
CA LEU A 47 19.39 3.08 20.71
C LEU A 47 20.29 4.30 20.50
N LYS A 48 21.13 4.24 19.47
CA LYS A 48 21.95 5.38 19.01
C LYS A 48 21.35 5.99 17.77
N LEU A 49 21.47 7.31 17.62
CA LEU A 49 21.00 8.00 16.42
C LEU A 49 21.58 7.34 15.17
N GLY A 50 20.70 6.92 14.29
CA GLY A 50 21.03 6.25 13.04
C GLY A 50 21.20 4.74 13.10
N MET A 51 20.97 4.11 14.25
CA MET A 51 20.99 2.66 14.41
C MET A 51 19.90 1.98 13.56
N ASP A 52 20.26 0.85 12.96
CA ASP A 52 19.35 -0.03 12.23
C ASP A 52 18.45 -0.79 13.23
N LEU A 53 17.15 -0.75 13.00
CA LEU A 53 16.14 -1.33 13.90
C LEU A 53 15.67 -2.73 13.48
N THR A 54 16.15 -3.28 12.37
CA THR A 54 15.77 -4.62 11.90
C THR A 54 16.14 -5.74 12.88
N ARG A 55 17.13 -5.50 13.76
CA ARG A 55 17.61 -6.45 14.77
C ARG A 55 17.16 -6.12 16.19
N VAL A 56 16.35 -5.08 16.36
CA VAL A 56 15.85 -4.66 17.68
C VAL A 56 14.49 -5.32 17.89
N VAL A 57 14.36 -6.10 18.95
CA VAL A 57 13.08 -6.68 19.35
C VAL A 57 12.22 -5.59 19.96
N LEU A 58 11.09 -5.33 19.33
CA LEU A 58 10.11 -4.34 19.79
C LEU A 58 9.04 -5.03 20.66
N PRO A 59 8.49 -4.35 21.68
CA PRO A 59 7.47 -4.92 22.53
C PRO A 59 6.20 -5.26 21.75
N THR A 60 5.45 -6.27 22.19
CA THR A 60 4.23 -6.70 21.49
C THR A 60 3.11 -5.66 21.51
N PHE A 61 3.05 -4.80 22.53
CA PHE A 61 2.01 -3.78 22.65
C PHE A 61 2.10 -2.65 21.61
N ILE A 62 3.21 -2.54 20.87
CA ILE A 62 3.33 -1.59 19.74
C ILE A 62 3.03 -2.25 18.38
N LEU A 63 2.72 -3.54 18.38
CA LEU A 63 2.41 -4.28 17.17
C LEU A 63 0.91 -4.20 16.87
N GLU A 64 0.57 -4.13 15.59
CA GLU A 64 -0.80 -4.40 15.13
C GLU A 64 -1.00 -5.91 14.92
N LYS A 65 -2.25 -6.36 14.85
CA LYS A 65 -2.59 -7.80 14.71
C LYS A 65 -2.26 -8.41 13.34
N ARG A 66 -1.79 -7.62 12.38
CA ARG A 66 -1.61 -8.02 10.98
C ARG A 66 -0.16 -8.21 10.59
N SER A 67 0.08 -9.15 9.68
CA SER A 67 1.36 -9.27 8.96
C SER A 67 1.57 -8.09 8.02
N LEU A 68 2.83 -7.75 7.75
CA LEU A 68 3.17 -6.77 6.73
C LEU A 68 2.64 -7.19 5.34
N LEU A 69 2.55 -8.50 5.06
CA LEU A 69 2.01 -9.01 3.80
C LEU A 69 0.54 -8.64 3.61
N GLU A 70 -0.27 -8.82 4.66
CA GLU A 70 -1.66 -8.39 4.67
C GLU A 70 -1.78 -6.86 4.59
N MET A 71 -0.91 -6.12 5.27
CA MET A 71 -0.92 -4.65 5.22
C MET A 71 -0.77 -4.12 3.78
N TYR A 72 -0.01 -4.80 2.91
CA TYR A 72 0.10 -4.42 1.50
C TYR A 72 -1.20 -4.58 0.71
N ALA A 73 -2.08 -5.51 1.10
CA ALA A 73 -3.39 -5.65 0.47
C ALA A 73 -4.28 -4.42 0.68
N ASN A 74 -4.02 -3.60 1.72
CA ASN A 74 -4.76 -2.35 1.95
C ASN A 74 -4.58 -1.33 0.81
N PHE A 75 -3.51 -1.42 0.01
CA PHE A 75 -3.36 -0.58 -1.17
C PHE A 75 -4.43 -0.87 -2.25
N MET A 76 -5.16 -1.98 -2.13
CA MET A 76 -6.27 -2.35 -2.99
C MET A 76 -7.64 -2.03 -2.35
N ALA A 77 -7.72 -1.03 -1.47
CA ALA A 77 -8.98 -0.56 -0.88
C ALA A 77 -10.03 -0.12 -1.91
N HIS A 78 -9.56 0.37 -3.07
CA HIS A 78 -10.38 0.89 -4.17
C HIS A 78 -10.11 0.10 -5.47
N PRO A 79 -10.52 -1.19 -5.54
CA PRO A 79 -10.28 -2.02 -6.71
C PRO A 79 -11.07 -1.54 -7.94
N ASP A 80 -12.17 -0.81 -7.74
CA ASP A 80 -12.92 -0.13 -8.80
C ASP A 80 -12.08 0.94 -9.51
N MET A 81 -11.37 1.79 -8.74
CA MET A 81 -10.44 2.79 -9.29
C MET A 81 -9.25 2.13 -10.00
N PHE A 82 -8.73 1.03 -9.44
CA PHE A 82 -7.68 0.24 -10.07
C PHE A 82 -8.11 -0.31 -11.44
N LEU A 83 -9.30 -0.92 -11.53
CA LEU A 83 -9.84 -1.45 -12.79
C LEU A 83 -10.19 -0.33 -13.79
N ALA A 84 -10.52 0.86 -13.31
CA ALA A 84 -10.82 2.01 -14.15
C ALA A 84 -9.60 2.51 -14.94
N ILE A 85 -8.37 2.17 -14.52
CA ILE A 85 -7.13 2.54 -15.22
C ILE A 85 -7.13 1.95 -16.63
N THR A 86 -7.27 0.63 -16.78
CA THR A 86 -7.22 0.00 -18.11
C THR A 86 -8.45 0.33 -18.97
N ALA A 87 -9.55 0.76 -18.34
CA ALA A 87 -10.78 1.13 -19.05
C ALA A 87 -10.68 2.50 -19.76
N ALA A 88 -9.68 3.33 -19.44
CA ALA A 88 -9.49 4.62 -20.09
C ALA A 88 -8.97 4.50 -21.53
N THR A 89 -9.54 5.32 -22.42
CA THR A 89 -9.29 5.24 -23.86
C THR A 89 -7.98 5.89 -24.28
N SER A 90 -7.62 7.04 -23.68
CA SER A 90 -6.38 7.75 -23.97
C SER A 90 -5.28 7.42 -22.97
N ALA A 91 -4.02 7.43 -23.41
CA ALA A 91 -2.89 7.20 -22.52
C ALA A 91 -2.75 8.27 -21.42
N GLU A 92 -3.19 9.50 -21.71
CA GLU A 92 -3.32 10.59 -20.74
C GLU A 92 -4.26 10.21 -19.61
N ASP A 93 -5.50 9.83 -19.94
CA ASP A 93 -6.53 9.47 -18.95
C ASP A 93 -6.09 8.24 -18.14
N ARG A 94 -5.45 7.25 -18.78
CA ARG A 94 -4.87 6.09 -18.05
C ARG A 94 -3.81 6.50 -17.03
N MET A 95 -2.88 7.39 -17.38
CA MET A 95 -1.89 7.89 -16.42
C MET A 95 -2.55 8.67 -15.28
N VAL A 96 -3.50 9.55 -15.60
CA VAL A 96 -4.22 10.36 -14.60
C VAL A 96 -4.98 9.46 -13.63
N ARG A 97 -5.73 8.47 -14.13
CA ARG A 97 -6.43 7.49 -13.29
C ARG A 97 -5.49 6.65 -12.44
N PHE A 98 -4.31 6.30 -12.96
CA PHE A 98 -3.32 5.61 -12.13
C PHE A 98 -2.86 6.50 -10.96
N VAL A 99 -2.62 7.80 -11.20
CA VAL A 99 -2.28 8.74 -10.13
C VAL A 99 -3.43 8.93 -9.14
N GLU A 100 -4.69 9.01 -9.61
CA GLU A 100 -5.86 9.06 -8.73
C GLU A 100 -5.94 7.84 -7.81
N TYR A 101 -5.88 6.62 -8.37
CA TYR A 101 -5.86 5.38 -7.62
C TYR A 101 -4.68 5.32 -6.64
N TYR A 102 -3.48 5.68 -7.10
CA TYR A 102 -2.28 5.63 -6.28
C TYR A 102 -2.40 6.53 -5.05
N LEU A 103 -2.90 7.77 -5.20
CA LEU A 103 -3.06 8.70 -4.10
C LEU A 103 -4.15 8.30 -3.10
N THR A 104 -5.20 7.58 -3.55
CA THR A 104 -6.25 7.06 -2.66
C THR A 104 -5.91 5.73 -2.02
N ALA A 105 -4.81 5.06 -2.40
CA ALA A 105 -4.45 3.75 -1.84
C ALA A 105 -3.91 3.79 -0.40
N PHE A 106 -3.49 4.94 0.12
CA PHE A 106 -2.70 5.02 1.37
C PHE A 106 -3.50 5.17 2.66
N HIS A 107 -4.74 5.69 2.60
CA HIS A 107 -5.52 6.02 3.80
C HIS A 107 -5.93 4.76 4.57
N GLU A 108 -6.28 3.68 3.85
CA GLU A 108 -6.79 2.44 4.45
C GLU A 108 -5.74 1.70 5.26
N GLY A 109 -4.49 1.69 4.78
CA GLY A 109 -3.39 1.02 5.48
C GLY A 109 -3.03 1.64 6.83
N ARG A 110 -3.68 2.73 7.22
CA ARG A 110 -3.36 3.52 8.42
C ARG A 110 -4.62 4.03 9.13
N ARG A 111 -5.69 3.23 9.14
CA ARG A 111 -6.87 3.50 9.98
C ARG A 111 -6.46 3.54 11.46
N GLY A 112 -6.69 4.67 12.12
CA GLY A 112 -6.33 4.90 13.51
C GLY A 112 -5.34 6.05 13.69
N ALA A 113 -5.49 6.79 14.79
CA ALA A 113 -4.58 7.90 15.11
C ALA A 113 -3.19 7.43 15.56
N VAL A 114 -3.09 6.19 16.03
CA VAL A 114 -1.90 5.63 16.66
C VAL A 114 -1.16 4.72 15.67
N ALA A 115 0.13 5.00 15.47
CA ALA A 115 0.99 4.18 14.63
C ALA A 115 1.39 2.90 15.36
N ARG A 116 1.02 1.77 14.77
CA ARG A 116 1.46 0.45 15.20
C ARG A 116 2.29 -0.19 14.09
N LYS A 117 3.14 -1.13 14.49
CA LYS A 117 4.05 -1.81 13.57
C LYS A 117 3.45 -3.18 13.21
N PRO A 118 3.32 -3.53 11.91
CA PRO A 118 2.90 -4.87 11.53
C PRO A 118 3.92 -5.93 11.95
N TYR A 119 3.44 -7.17 12.07
CA TYR A 119 4.33 -8.32 12.25
C TYR A 119 5.31 -8.39 11.08
N ASN A 120 6.58 -8.66 11.42
CA ASN A 120 7.61 -8.85 10.41
C ASN A 120 7.45 -10.27 9.84
N PRO A 121 7.16 -10.45 8.54
CA PRO A 121 6.83 -11.76 8.02
C PRO A 121 8.01 -12.75 8.12
N LEU A 122 7.68 -14.02 8.31
CA LEU A 122 8.64 -15.14 8.26
C LEU A 122 9.06 -15.42 6.82
N LEU A 123 10.24 -16.00 6.60
CA LEU A 123 10.65 -16.44 5.26
C LEU A 123 9.67 -17.50 4.74
N GLY A 124 9.12 -17.27 3.54
CA GLY A 124 8.13 -18.15 2.92
C GLY A 124 6.70 -17.96 3.43
N GLU A 125 6.47 -16.99 4.32
CA GLU A 125 5.11 -16.57 4.68
C GLU A 125 4.39 -16.02 3.45
N THR A 126 3.11 -16.35 3.32
CA THR A 126 2.26 -15.95 2.19
C THR A 126 0.97 -15.30 2.67
N PHE A 127 0.40 -14.39 1.88
CA PHE A 127 -0.95 -13.87 2.13
C PHE A 127 -1.75 -13.86 0.84
N HIS A 128 -3.00 -14.33 0.89
CA HIS A 128 -3.89 -14.44 -0.25
C HIS A 128 -5.23 -13.76 0.03
N CYS A 129 -5.69 -12.92 -0.89
CA CYS A 129 -7.05 -12.38 -0.83
C CYS A 129 -7.58 -12.00 -2.22
N SER A 130 -8.87 -11.72 -2.29
CA SER A 130 -9.50 -11.21 -3.50
C SER A 130 -10.54 -10.12 -3.24
N TRP A 131 -10.94 -9.43 -4.30
CA TRP A 131 -12.07 -8.50 -4.29
C TRP A 131 -13.00 -8.82 -5.46
N GLU A 132 -14.29 -8.60 -5.24
CA GLU A 132 -15.30 -8.65 -6.28
C GLU A 132 -15.81 -7.25 -6.56
N VAL A 133 -15.66 -6.80 -7.80
CA VAL A 133 -16.09 -5.48 -8.25
C VAL A 133 -17.27 -5.63 -9.23
N PRO A 134 -18.44 -5.04 -8.97
CA PRO A 134 -19.58 -5.11 -9.88
C PRO A 134 -19.23 -4.61 -11.29
N ARG A 135 -19.71 -5.29 -12.34
CA ARG A 135 -19.61 -4.81 -13.72
C ARG A 135 -20.77 -3.88 -14.04
N GLU A 136 -20.49 -2.68 -14.57
CA GLU A 136 -21.51 -1.68 -14.91
C GLU A 136 -22.56 -2.14 -15.95
N ARG A 137 -22.25 -3.14 -16.81
CA ARG A 137 -23.04 -3.47 -18.02
C ARG A 137 -23.61 -4.88 -18.09
N SER A 138 -23.44 -5.68 -17.04
CA SER A 138 -24.10 -6.99 -16.94
C SER A 138 -25.07 -6.91 -15.78
N GLY A 139 -26.25 -7.53 -15.92
CA GLY A 139 -27.22 -7.67 -14.84
C GLY A 139 -26.61 -8.33 -13.58
N PRO A 140 -27.43 -8.76 -12.60
CA PRO A 140 -27.01 -9.05 -11.21
C PRO A 140 -25.95 -10.15 -10.98
N THR A 141 -25.25 -10.66 -12.00
CA THR A 141 -24.33 -11.82 -11.92
C THR A 141 -22.93 -11.62 -12.52
N GLY A 142 -22.56 -10.43 -12.99
CA GLY A 142 -21.20 -10.19 -13.51
C GLY A 142 -20.34 -9.33 -12.58
N CYS A 143 -19.33 -9.91 -11.95
CA CYS A 143 -18.27 -9.17 -11.24
C CYS A 143 -16.92 -9.33 -11.96
N TYR A 144 -16.05 -8.32 -11.85
CA TYR A 144 -14.61 -8.50 -12.05
C TYR A 144 -14.01 -9.03 -10.77
N ARG A 145 -13.05 -9.96 -10.88
CA ARG A 145 -12.29 -10.43 -9.73
C ARG A 145 -10.88 -9.88 -9.76
N VAL A 146 -10.49 -9.24 -8.66
CA VAL A 146 -9.11 -8.81 -8.41
C VAL A 146 -8.51 -9.79 -7.40
N ARG A 147 -7.38 -10.41 -7.71
CA ARG A 147 -6.67 -11.34 -6.81
C ARG A 147 -5.37 -10.72 -6.37
N PHE A 148 -5.00 -10.92 -5.11
CA PHE A 148 -3.74 -10.49 -4.54
C PHE A 148 -3.04 -11.65 -3.86
N VAL A 149 -1.73 -11.73 -4.07
CA VAL A 149 -0.82 -12.66 -3.42
C VAL A 149 0.40 -11.89 -2.96
N ALA A 150 0.83 -12.09 -1.74
CA ALA A 150 2.11 -11.60 -1.24
C ALA A 150 2.91 -12.74 -0.63
N GLU A 151 4.23 -12.66 -0.74
CA GLU A 151 5.17 -13.64 -0.18
C GLU A 151 6.39 -12.92 0.39
N GLN A 152 6.86 -13.38 1.55
CA GLN A 152 8.15 -12.96 2.08
C GLN A 152 9.29 -13.80 1.49
N VAL A 153 9.94 -13.27 0.46
CA VAL A 153 10.98 -13.98 -0.31
C VAL A 153 12.38 -13.92 0.32
N SER A 154 12.58 -13.04 1.30
CA SER A 154 13.84 -12.97 2.07
C SER A 154 13.59 -12.38 3.46
N HIS A 155 14.29 -12.87 4.50
CA HIS A 155 14.17 -12.34 5.86
C HIS A 155 15.34 -11.42 6.26
N HIS A 156 16.54 -11.63 5.69
CA HIS A 156 17.75 -10.84 5.97
C HIS A 156 18.54 -10.55 4.68
N PRO A 157 18.30 -9.40 4.02
CA PRO A 157 17.35 -8.33 4.39
C PRO A 157 15.89 -8.75 4.18
N PRO A 158 14.92 -8.12 4.88
CA PRO A 158 13.50 -8.43 4.71
C PRO A 158 13.00 -7.92 3.36
N VAL A 159 12.65 -8.84 2.45
CA VAL A 159 12.09 -8.54 1.13
C VAL A 159 10.75 -9.26 1.00
N SER A 160 9.70 -8.51 0.64
CA SER A 160 8.38 -9.03 0.31
C SER A 160 8.10 -8.81 -1.17
N GLY A 161 7.62 -9.83 -1.87
CA GLY A 161 7.05 -9.72 -3.21
C GLY A 161 5.53 -9.69 -3.12
N PHE A 162 4.86 -8.95 -4.00
CA PHE A 162 3.41 -9.00 -4.14
C PHE A 162 2.96 -8.88 -5.59
N TYR A 163 1.90 -9.61 -5.88
CA TYR A 163 1.27 -9.72 -7.18
C TYR A 163 -0.21 -9.45 -7.05
N CYS A 164 -0.76 -8.64 -7.96
CA CYS A 164 -2.19 -8.41 -8.05
C CYS A 164 -2.65 -8.56 -9.50
N GLU A 165 -3.75 -9.25 -9.77
CA GLU A 165 -4.26 -9.41 -11.14
C GLU A 165 -5.79 -9.25 -11.23
N CYS A 166 -6.24 -8.75 -12.39
CA CYS A 166 -7.58 -8.97 -12.89
C CYS A 166 -7.50 -9.56 -14.30
N ARG A 167 -7.73 -10.87 -14.41
CA ARG A 167 -7.59 -11.60 -15.68
C ARG A 167 -8.61 -11.15 -16.70
N GLU A 168 -9.83 -10.90 -16.26
CA GLU A 168 -10.95 -10.46 -17.10
C GLU A 168 -10.74 -9.07 -17.71
N ARG A 169 -9.80 -8.29 -17.17
CA ARG A 169 -9.37 -6.98 -17.67
C ARG A 169 -7.95 -6.99 -18.26
N GLY A 170 -7.29 -8.14 -18.30
CA GLY A 170 -5.92 -8.26 -18.83
C GLY A 170 -4.94 -7.29 -18.15
N MET A 171 -5.00 -7.18 -16.82
CA MET A 171 -4.11 -6.27 -16.09
C MET A 171 -3.53 -6.92 -14.84
N CYS A 172 -2.29 -6.57 -14.51
CA CYS A 172 -1.63 -7.05 -13.30
C CYS A 172 -0.61 -6.05 -12.76
N VAL A 173 -0.28 -6.19 -11.47
CA VAL A 173 0.78 -5.48 -10.78
C VAL A 173 1.75 -6.52 -10.25
N ASN A 174 3.04 -6.31 -10.51
CA ASN A 174 4.12 -7.04 -9.86
C ASN A 174 4.94 -6.03 -9.07
N ALA A 175 5.26 -6.30 -7.82
CA ALA A 175 6.07 -5.41 -7.03
C ALA A 175 6.91 -6.18 -6.01
N HIS A 176 8.02 -5.58 -5.64
CA HIS A 176 8.84 -6.07 -4.54
C HIS A 176 9.27 -4.90 -3.68
N VAL A 177 9.31 -5.11 -2.37
CA VAL A 177 9.66 -4.08 -1.41
C VAL A 177 10.56 -4.69 -0.34
N TRP A 178 11.63 -3.98 -0.02
CA TRP A 178 12.40 -4.21 1.19
C TRP A 178 12.50 -2.92 2.00
N THR A 179 12.51 -3.07 3.31
CA THR A 179 12.49 -1.92 4.22
C THR A 179 13.84 -1.70 4.87
N LYS A 180 14.23 -0.43 5.01
CA LYS A 180 15.39 -0.03 5.82
C LYS A 180 14.92 0.89 6.93
N SER A 181 15.08 0.45 8.16
CA SER A 181 14.59 1.17 9.34
C SER A 181 15.74 1.83 10.09
N LYS A 182 15.59 3.11 10.41
CA LYS A 182 16.63 3.91 11.07
C LYS A 182 16.05 4.67 12.26
N PHE A 183 16.71 4.57 13.41
CA PHE A 183 16.37 5.39 14.57
C PHE A 183 16.79 6.85 14.36
N MET A 184 15.87 7.78 14.58
CA MET A 184 16.04 9.22 14.35
C MET A 184 15.79 10.05 15.62
N GLY A 185 16.01 9.48 16.81
CA GLY A 185 15.76 10.14 18.09
C GLY A 185 14.30 10.04 18.50
N MET A 186 13.49 11.06 18.18
CA MET A 186 12.05 11.06 18.48
C MET A 186 11.21 10.41 17.37
N SER A 187 11.84 9.76 16.41
CA SER A 187 11.16 9.15 15.27
C SER A 187 11.91 7.91 14.79
N ILE A 188 11.21 7.05 14.08
CA ILE A 188 11.78 5.94 13.32
C ILE A 188 11.49 6.23 11.85
N GLY A 189 12.54 6.31 11.04
CA GLY A 189 12.41 6.43 9.59
C GLY A 189 12.45 5.05 8.94
N VAL A 190 11.52 4.77 8.04
CA VAL A 190 11.42 3.54 7.26
C VAL A 190 11.51 3.91 5.79
N SER A 191 12.61 3.55 5.15
CA SER A 191 12.75 3.67 3.71
C SER A 191 12.13 2.47 3.02
N MET A 192 11.16 2.72 2.15
CA MET A 192 10.54 1.72 1.30
C MET A 192 11.35 1.64 0.01
N VAL A 193 12.14 0.58 -0.15
CA VAL A 193 13.02 0.42 -1.31
C VAL A 193 12.49 -0.71 -2.17
N GLY A 194 12.42 -0.46 -3.48
CA GLY A 194 11.83 -1.36 -4.45
C GLY A 194 10.95 -0.59 -5.42
N GLU A 195 10.32 -1.33 -6.32
CA GLU A 195 9.45 -0.77 -7.35
C GLU A 195 8.30 -1.74 -7.63
N GLY A 196 7.22 -1.16 -8.14
CA GLY A 196 6.10 -1.88 -8.72
C GLY A 196 5.99 -1.61 -10.20
N MET A 197 5.39 -2.55 -10.92
CA MET A 197 5.10 -2.47 -12.34
C MET A 197 3.65 -2.87 -12.57
N LEU A 198 2.84 -1.93 -13.04
CA LEU A 198 1.49 -2.16 -13.53
C LEU A 198 1.54 -2.44 -15.03
N CYS A 199 1.08 -3.61 -15.46
CA CYS A 199 0.97 -4.01 -16.85
C CYS A 199 -0.49 -3.94 -17.30
N LEU A 200 -0.76 -3.19 -18.37
CA LEU A 200 -2.06 -3.11 -19.04
C LEU A 200 -1.96 -3.83 -20.39
N MET A 201 -2.34 -5.10 -20.46
CA MET A 201 -2.07 -5.96 -21.61
C MET A 201 -2.80 -5.50 -22.88
N GLU A 202 -4.05 -5.04 -22.75
CA GLU A 202 -4.85 -4.52 -23.88
C GLU A 202 -4.18 -3.32 -24.58
N HIS A 203 -3.48 -2.49 -23.79
CA HIS A 203 -2.78 -1.31 -24.29
C HIS A 203 -1.31 -1.58 -24.59
N GLY A 204 -0.78 -2.75 -24.19
CA GLY A 204 0.64 -3.06 -24.21
C GLY A 204 1.48 -2.00 -23.50
N GLU A 205 1.00 -1.49 -22.37
CA GLU A 205 1.64 -0.44 -21.57
C GLU A 205 2.10 -0.99 -20.22
N GLU A 206 3.25 -0.51 -19.78
CA GLU A 206 3.85 -0.84 -18.49
C GLU A 206 4.15 0.45 -17.74
N TYR A 207 3.67 0.53 -16.51
CA TYR A 207 3.86 1.68 -15.64
C TYR A 207 4.73 1.27 -14.46
N VAL A 208 5.96 1.79 -14.42
CA VAL A 208 6.88 1.58 -13.30
C VAL A 208 6.65 2.66 -12.25
N PHE A 209 6.51 2.26 -10.99
CA PHE A 209 6.25 3.15 -9.87
C PHE A 209 7.04 2.79 -8.60
N THR A 210 7.28 3.78 -7.75
CA THR A 210 7.97 3.63 -6.46
C THR A 210 7.02 3.91 -5.29
N LEU A 211 7.45 3.63 -4.04
CA LEU A 211 6.66 3.90 -2.84
C LEU A 211 7.26 5.05 -2.01
N PRO A 212 6.44 5.80 -1.23
CA PRO A 212 6.98 6.82 -0.32
C PRO A 212 7.68 6.19 0.87
N ASN A 213 8.57 6.95 1.51
CA ASN A 213 9.09 6.57 2.82
C ASN A 213 8.02 6.78 3.89
N ALA A 214 8.14 6.07 5.00
CA ALA A 214 7.28 6.22 6.16
C ALA A 214 8.10 6.62 7.39
N TYR A 215 7.48 7.38 8.31
CA TYR A 215 8.07 7.74 9.58
C TYR A 215 7.07 7.47 10.69
N ALA A 216 7.47 6.70 11.70
CA ALA A 216 6.77 6.69 12.98
C ALA A 216 7.28 7.89 13.80
N ARG A 217 6.44 8.91 13.95
CA ARG A 217 6.72 10.13 14.70
C ARG A 217 6.28 9.97 16.15
N SER A 218 6.78 10.81 17.04
CA SER A 218 6.30 10.91 18.43
C SER A 218 6.34 9.59 19.22
N ILE A 219 7.36 8.76 19.00
CA ILE A 219 7.49 7.42 19.62
C ILE A 219 7.62 7.42 21.17
N LEU A 220 7.76 8.59 21.80
CA LEU A 220 7.80 8.78 23.25
C LEU A 220 6.46 9.21 23.85
N THR A 221 5.48 9.54 23.00
CA THR A 221 4.13 9.95 23.39
C THR A 221 3.12 9.09 22.63
N VAL A 222 2.26 9.67 21.81
CA VAL A 222 1.34 8.95 20.94
C VAL A 222 1.96 8.89 19.54
N PRO A 223 2.43 7.71 19.10
CA PRO A 223 3.08 7.58 17.82
C PRO A 223 2.07 7.76 16.70
N TRP A 224 2.49 8.38 15.59
CA TRP A 224 1.64 8.55 14.41
C TRP A 224 2.49 8.40 13.15
N VAL A 225 1.85 8.02 12.03
CA VAL A 225 2.59 7.77 10.79
C VAL A 225 2.58 8.98 9.88
N GLU A 226 3.76 9.35 9.41
CA GLU A 226 3.95 10.30 8.33
C GLU A 226 4.49 9.60 7.07
N LEU A 227 3.90 9.89 5.91
CA LEU A 227 4.50 9.55 4.62
C LEU A 227 5.33 10.74 4.14
N ALA A 228 6.53 10.48 3.60
CA ALA A 228 7.34 11.53 2.99
C ALA A 228 8.24 11.02 1.85
N GLY A 229 8.71 11.96 1.05
CA GLY A 229 9.64 11.70 -0.05
C GLY A 229 8.99 11.81 -1.42
N LYS A 230 9.83 11.62 -2.45
CA LYS A 230 9.42 11.69 -3.84
C LYS A 230 9.10 10.29 -4.36
N VAL A 231 8.02 10.19 -5.09
CA VAL A 231 7.56 9.01 -5.81
C VAL A 231 7.47 9.37 -7.30
N SER A 232 7.76 8.40 -8.15
CA SER A 232 7.61 8.52 -9.59
C SER A 232 6.67 7.43 -10.10
N ILE A 233 5.85 7.76 -11.10
CA ILE A 233 5.14 6.81 -11.95
C ILE A 233 5.53 7.13 -13.39
N SER A 234 5.88 6.15 -14.21
CA SER A 234 6.29 6.40 -15.60
C SER A 234 5.90 5.27 -16.53
N CYS A 235 5.44 5.62 -17.73
CA CYS A 235 5.18 4.67 -18.80
C CYS A 235 6.04 5.04 -20.02
N ALA A 236 6.98 4.17 -20.38
CA ALA A 236 7.92 4.41 -21.47
C ALA A 236 7.21 4.51 -22.83
N LYS A 237 6.21 3.64 -23.07
CA LYS A 237 5.48 3.59 -24.34
C LYS A 237 4.69 4.86 -24.63
N SER A 238 3.94 5.36 -23.64
CA SER A 238 3.12 6.56 -23.80
C SER A 238 3.89 7.85 -23.51
N SER A 239 5.11 7.74 -22.96
CA SER A 239 5.94 8.86 -22.53
C SER A 239 5.31 9.77 -21.48
N TYR A 240 4.23 9.33 -20.83
CA TYR A 240 3.68 10.02 -19.68
C TYR A 240 4.45 9.65 -18.41
N SER A 241 4.56 10.62 -17.51
CA SER A 241 5.14 10.42 -16.18
C SER A 241 4.43 11.28 -15.15
N ALA A 242 4.44 10.83 -13.90
CA ALA A 242 3.95 11.57 -12.74
C ALA A 242 5.06 11.70 -11.70
N SER A 243 5.22 12.91 -11.17
CA SER A 243 6.07 13.19 -10.01
C SER A 243 5.19 13.50 -8.81
N ILE A 244 5.28 12.68 -7.77
CA ILE A 244 4.47 12.78 -6.55
C ILE A 244 5.42 13.10 -5.39
N THR A 245 5.04 14.04 -4.53
CA THR A 245 5.82 14.42 -3.34
C THR A 245 4.93 14.36 -2.11
N PHE A 246 5.24 13.42 -1.22
CA PHE A 246 4.69 13.38 0.13
C PHE A 246 5.53 14.31 1.01
N GLN A 247 4.89 15.31 1.59
CA GLN A 247 5.57 16.37 2.33
C GLN A 247 5.69 15.97 3.81
N SER A 248 6.92 16.00 4.32
CA SER A 248 7.16 15.92 5.76
C SER A 248 6.62 17.18 6.45
N LYS A 249 6.12 17.04 7.67
CA LYS A 249 5.65 18.15 8.50
C LYS A 249 6.72 19.25 8.59
N PRO A 250 6.37 20.50 8.23
CA PRO A 250 7.28 21.64 8.39
C PRO A 250 7.65 21.86 9.87
N PHE A 251 8.84 22.41 10.12
CA PHE A 251 9.28 22.74 11.48
C PHE A 251 8.41 23.82 12.16
N TYR A 252 7.77 24.71 11.37
CA TYR A 252 6.96 25.82 11.86
C TYR A 252 5.53 25.73 11.35
N GLY A 253 4.62 25.22 12.19
CA GLY A 253 3.20 25.13 11.87
C GLY A 253 2.89 24.34 10.58
N GLY A 254 1.62 24.33 10.18
CA GLY A 254 1.17 23.70 8.94
C GLY A 254 0.49 22.34 9.13
N LYS A 255 -0.19 21.92 8.06
CA LYS A 255 -0.92 20.66 8.00
C LYS A 255 0.03 19.48 7.80
N VAL A 256 -0.28 18.37 8.45
CA VAL A 256 0.37 17.07 8.24
C VAL A 256 -0.18 16.39 6.99
N HIS A 257 0.44 15.28 6.56
CA HIS A 257 -0.06 14.41 5.48
C HIS A 257 -0.23 15.07 4.11
N ARG A 258 0.42 16.21 3.87
CA ARG A 258 0.32 16.90 2.59
C ARG A 258 0.97 16.10 1.47
N VAL A 259 0.32 16.08 0.31
CA VAL A 259 0.82 15.49 -0.92
C VAL A 259 0.58 16.42 -2.10
N THR A 260 1.51 16.42 -3.05
CA THR A 260 1.38 17.10 -4.34
C THR A 260 1.80 16.17 -5.46
N ALA A 261 1.10 16.17 -6.59
CA ALA A 261 1.44 15.41 -7.77
C ALA A 261 1.34 16.27 -9.04
N GLU A 262 2.17 15.93 -10.03
CA GLU A 262 2.14 16.55 -11.35
C GLU A 262 2.33 15.48 -12.42
N VAL A 263 1.39 15.41 -13.36
CA VAL A 263 1.43 14.49 -14.51
C VAL A 263 1.85 15.27 -15.76
N LYS A 264 2.84 14.75 -16.47
CA LYS A 264 3.42 15.36 -17.66
C LYS A 264 3.50 14.38 -18.82
N HIS A 265 3.28 14.90 -20.02
CA HIS A 265 3.71 14.24 -21.24
C HIS A 265 5.16 14.64 -21.54
N GLY A 266 6.08 13.67 -21.54
CA GLY A 266 7.51 13.91 -21.66
C GLY A 266 7.93 14.74 -22.90
N PRO A 267 7.51 14.35 -24.12
CA PRO A 267 7.92 15.03 -25.35
C PRO A 267 7.46 16.48 -25.46
N SER A 268 6.23 16.79 -25.03
CA SER A 268 5.70 18.16 -25.11
C SER A 268 6.01 19.00 -23.86
N GLY A 269 6.40 18.37 -22.75
CA GLY A 269 6.52 19.01 -21.44
C GLY A 269 5.17 19.47 -20.86
N ALA A 270 4.05 19.16 -21.53
CA ALA A 270 2.73 19.61 -21.15
C ALA A 270 2.30 18.96 -19.84
N VAL A 271 1.80 19.77 -18.92
CA VAL A 271 1.21 19.32 -17.66
C VAL A 271 -0.26 19.04 -17.90
N VAL A 272 -0.68 17.80 -17.66
CA VAL A 272 -2.03 17.34 -17.99
C VAL A 272 -2.91 17.17 -16.75
N CYS A 273 -2.29 16.99 -15.58
CA CYS A 273 -2.98 16.94 -14.30
C CYS A 273 -2.05 17.42 -13.19
N LYS A 274 -2.61 18.18 -12.24
CA LYS A 274 -1.99 18.47 -10.95
C LYS A 274 -2.89 17.94 -9.86
N ALA A 275 -2.31 17.39 -8.80
CA ALA A 275 -3.06 17.01 -7.61
C ALA A 275 -2.42 17.63 -6.37
N GLN A 276 -3.23 17.99 -5.38
CA GLN A 276 -2.76 18.48 -4.08
C GLN A 276 -3.77 18.15 -2.99
N GLY A 277 -3.30 18.02 -1.76
CA GLY A 277 -4.21 17.81 -0.63
C GLY A 277 -3.55 17.03 0.50
N GLU A 278 -4.36 16.25 1.20
CA GLU A 278 -3.98 15.40 2.33
C GLU A 278 -4.26 13.93 1.94
N TRP A 279 -3.26 13.04 1.97
CA TRP A 279 -3.41 11.65 1.47
C TRP A 279 -4.38 10.79 2.30
N ASN A 280 -4.73 11.24 3.49
CA ASN A 280 -5.75 10.66 4.37
C ASN A 280 -6.94 11.61 4.62
N GLY A 281 -7.15 12.57 3.73
CA GLY A 281 -8.26 13.52 3.81
C GLY A 281 -8.75 13.88 2.42
N THR A 282 -8.73 15.17 2.11
CA THR A 282 -9.21 15.67 0.82
C THR A 282 -8.06 15.82 -0.17
N LEU A 283 -8.26 15.29 -1.38
CA LEU A 283 -7.39 15.42 -2.54
C LEU A 283 -8.14 16.20 -3.64
N GLU A 284 -7.50 17.25 -4.15
CA GLU A 284 -8.00 18.06 -5.26
C GLU A 284 -7.14 17.78 -6.50
N PHE A 285 -7.78 17.46 -7.62
CA PHE A 285 -7.18 17.27 -8.93
C PHE A 285 -7.61 18.40 -9.85
N THR A 286 -6.67 18.94 -10.62
CA THR A 286 -6.91 19.96 -11.66
C THR A 286 -6.41 19.41 -12.98
N TYR A 287 -7.31 19.29 -13.96
CA TYR A 287 -7.02 18.72 -15.28
C TYR A 287 -6.67 19.80 -16.31
N SER A 288 -6.11 19.38 -17.44
CA SER A 288 -5.78 20.25 -18.59
C SER A 288 -6.99 21.03 -19.14
N SER A 289 -8.20 20.49 -18.98
CA SER A 289 -9.47 21.15 -19.34
C SER A 289 -9.83 22.34 -18.44
N GLY A 290 -9.16 22.50 -17.29
CA GLY A 290 -9.53 23.44 -16.24
C GLY A 290 -10.57 22.90 -15.26
N GLU A 291 -11.11 21.70 -15.51
CA GLU A 291 -11.99 21.00 -14.56
C GLU A 291 -11.21 20.63 -13.29
N THR A 292 -11.89 20.73 -12.16
CA THR A 292 -11.40 20.24 -10.88
C THR A 292 -12.26 19.12 -10.34
N ARG A 293 -11.61 18.13 -9.73
CA ARG A 293 -12.28 17.02 -9.04
C ARG A 293 -11.73 16.91 -7.64
N VAL A 294 -12.62 16.71 -6.68
CA VAL A 294 -12.27 16.53 -5.28
C VAL A 294 -12.63 15.10 -4.86
N ILE A 295 -11.67 14.41 -4.26
CA ILE A 295 -11.85 13.09 -3.65
C ILE A 295 -11.59 13.22 -2.16
N ASP A 296 -12.58 12.88 -1.34
CA ASP A 296 -12.44 12.80 0.10
C ASP A 296 -12.26 11.34 0.52
N THR A 297 -11.04 10.97 0.93
CA THR A 297 -10.72 9.58 1.30
C THR A 297 -11.43 9.15 2.58
N THR A 298 -11.93 10.09 3.40
CA THR A 298 -12.64 9.75 4.65
C THR A 298 -14.05 9.23 4.40
N THR A 299 -14.62 9.56 3.25
CA THR A 299 -15.98 9.15 2.84
C THR A 299 -15.98 8.22 1.62
N LEU A 300 -14.82 8.02 0.98
CA LEU A 300 -14.66 7.14 -0.17
C LEU A 300 -14.96 5.67 0.21
N PRO A 301 -15.93 5.00 -0.45
CA PRO A 301 -16.25 3.61 -0.13
C PRO A 301 -15.06 2.67 -0.33
N VAL A 302 -14.83 1.82 0.65
CA VAL A 302 -13.77 0.80 0.63
C VAL A 302 -14.40 -0.56 0.33
N THR A 303 -13.80 -1.28 -0.62
CA THR A 303 -14.21 -2.66 -0.91
C THR A 303 -13.43 -3.58 0.01
N ARG A 304 -14.15 -4.32 0.87
CA ARG A 304 -13.52 -5.29 1.79
C ARG A 304 -12.92 -6.44 1.00
N LYS A 305 -11.72 -6.86 1.41
CA LYS A 305 -11.06 -8.06 0.88
C LYS A 305 -11.85 -9.31 1.26
N LYS A 306 -11.72 -10.36 0.46
CA LYS A 306 -12.19 -11.71 0.78
C LYS A 306 -10.98 -12.59 1.04
N ILE A 307 -11.05 -13.39 2.09
CA ILE A 307 -9.99 -14.29 2.53
C ILE A 307 -10.56 -15.69 2.76
N ARG A 308 -9.71 -16.72 2.72
CA ARG A 308 -10.13 -18.07 3.11
C ARG A 308 -10.40 -18.15 4.62
N PRO A 309 -11.37 -18.96 5.06
CA PRO A 309 -11.50 -19.35 6.46
C PRO A 309 -10.20 -19.96 6.99
N LEU A 310 -9.89 -19.69 8.26
CA LEU A 310 -8.66 -20.13 8.92
C LEU A 310 -8.41 -21.64 8.79
N GLU A 311 -9.47 -22.46 8.77
CA GLU A 311 -9.37 -23.92 8.67
C GLU A 311 -8.91 -24.40 7.29
N LYS A 312 -8.95 -23.52 6.28
CA LYS A 312 -8.52 -23.77 4.90
C LYS A 312 -7.23 -23.05 4.52
N GLN A 313 -6.69 -22.26 5.43
CA GLN A 313 -5.45 -21.54 5.21
C GLN A 313 -4.24 -22.46 5.40
N GLY A 314 -3.16 -22.19 4.67
CA GLY A 314 -1.91 -22.92 4.80
C GLY A 314 -1.22 -22.61 6.13
N SER A 315 -0.32 -23.49 6.59
CA SER A 315 0.42 -23.29 7.86
C SER A 315 1.36 -22.07 7.87
N PHE A 316 1.62 -21.49 6.71
CA PHE A 316 2.44 -20.28 6.50
C PHE A 316 1.62 -19.13 5.90
N GLU A 317 0.29 -19.23 5.90
CA GLU A 317 -0.58 -18.14 5.48
C GLU A 317 -0.79 -17.16 6.64
N SER A 318 -0.60 -15.86 6.38
CA SER A 318 -0.74 -14.78 7.37
C SER A 318 -2.17 -14.57 7.84
#